data_AF-A0A849ET65-F1
#
_entry.id   AF-A0A849ET65-F1
#
_cell.length_a   1.000
_cell.length_b   1.000
_cell.length_c   1.000
_cell.angle_alpha   90.00
_cell.angle_beta   90.00
_cell.angle_gamma   90.00
#
_symmetry.space_group_name_H-M   'P 1'
#
loop_
_entity.id
_entity.type
_entity.pdbx_description
1 polymer ?
#
loop_
_entity_poly.entity_id
_entity_poly.type
_entity_poly.pdbx_seq_one_letter_code
_entity_poly.pdbx_strand_id
1 'polypeptide(L)'
;MEANTTQRIPGAANPTPAITDPADYLYNTGGQRTQKTNTTATLFHYDQSGQLIAETTPTGTLIKAYVWLHGQPLAMLDPAGAIYYFHNDHL
;
A
#
# COMPACT_ATOMS: atom_id res chain seq x y z
N MET A 1 14.08 -10.34 18.83
CA MET A 1 14.27 -10.00 17.40
C MET A 1 13.15 -10.72 16.67
N GLU A 2 11.99 -10.09 16.56
CA GLU A 2 10.75 -10.82 16.29
C GLU A 2 10.39 -10.83 14.82
N ALA A 3 9.81 -11.95 14.41
CA ALA A 3 9.75 -12.45 13.05
C ALA A 3 8.83 -11.62 12.14
N ASN A 4 9.29 -11.38 10.91
CA ASN A 4 8.50 -10.81 9.83
C ASN A 4 7.68 -11.95 9.20
N THR A 5 6.37 -12.00 9.44
CA THR A 5 5.50 -13.10 9.00
C THR A 5 5.04 -12.88 7.56
N THR A 6 5.65 -13.59 6.60
CA THR A 6 5.19 -13.66 5.21
C THR A 6 3.94 -14.52 5.12
N GLN A 7 2.78 -13.93 4.81
CA GLN A 7 1.55 -14.69 4.52
C GLN A 7 1.46 -14.99 3.02
N ARG A 8 1.68 -16.26 2.63
CA ARG A 8 1.48 -16.79 1.26
C ARG A 8 0.16 -17.53 1.18
N ILE A 9 -0.68 -17.25 0.18
CA ILE A 9 -1.91 -18.03 -0.11
C ILE A 9 -1.55 -19.12 -1.15
N PRO A 10 -1.58 -20.44 -0.83
CA PRO A 10 -1.37 -21.50 -1.81
C PRO A 10 -2.67 -21.87 -2.54
N GLY A 11 -2.66 -21.88 -3.87
CA GLY A 11 -3.80 -22.25 -4.71
C GLY A 11 -3.97 -23.78 -4.89
N ALA A 12 -5.21 -24.25 -4.82
CA ALA A 12 -5.63 -25.62 -5.18
C ALA A 12 -5.92 -25.74 -6.71
N ALA A 13 -5.86 -26.96 -7.25
CA ALA A 13 -5.66 -27.29 -8.67
C ALA A 13 -6.76 -26.84 -9.69
N ASN A 14 -6.29 -26.08 -10.70
CA ASN A 14 -6.69 -25.83 -12.13
C ASN A 14 -8.18 -25.82 -12.61
N PRO A 15 -8.61 -24.76 -13.33
CA PRO A 15 -8.45 -24.73 -14.80
C PRO A 15 -7.91 -23.38 -15.35
N THR A 16 -6.92 -23.45 -16.25
CA THR A 16 -6.16 -22.33 -16.88
C THR A 16 -5.99 -21.10 -15.97
N PRO A 17 -4.88 -21.00 -15.20
CA PRO A 17 -4.70 -19.85 -14.34
C PRO A 17 -4.61 -18.61 -15.24
N ALA A 18 -5.57 -17.70 -15.12
CA ALA A 18 -5.21 -16.30 -15.19
C ALA A 18 -4.03 -16.18 -14.21
N ILE A 19 -2.84 -15.87 -14.72
CA ILE A 19 -1.62 -15.68 -13.94
C ILE A 19 -1.91 -14.60 -12.90
N THR A 20 -2.43 -15.04 -11.76
CA THR A 20 -2.63 -14.21 -10.59
C THR A 20 -1.24 -14.13 -10.01
N ASP A 21 -0.51 -13.08 -10.36
CA ASP A 21 0.81 -12.81 -9.79
C ASP A 21 0.64 -12.70 -8.26
N PRO A 22 0.99 -13.75 -7.50
CA PRO A 22 0.71 -13.77 -6.07
C PRO A 22 1.56 -12.69 -5.43
N ALA A 23 0.92 -11.76 -4.72
CA ALA A 23 1.63 -10.69 -4.05
C ALA A 23 2.08 -11.13 -2.64
N ASP A 24 3.36 -10.88 -2.33
CA ASP A 24 3.91 -10.99 -0.98
C ASP A 24 3.72 -9.68 -0.21
N TYR A 25 3.58 -9.79 1.10
CA TYR A 25 3.32 -8.66 2.00
C TYR A 25 4.20 -8.71 3.23
N LEU A 26 4.74 -7.55 3.62
CA LEU A 26 5.42 -7.35 4.90
C LEU A 26 4.63 -6.38 5.77
N TYR A 27 4.70 -6.59 7.08
CA TYR A 27 3.97 -5.80 8.08
C TYR A 27 4.91 -5.34 9.19
N ASN A 28 4.64 -4.17 9.76
CA ASN A 28 5.29 -3.73 11.00
C ASN A 28 4.62 -4.35 12.24
N THR A 29 5.19 -4.09 13.42
CA THR A 29 4.66 -4.56 14.70
C THR A 29 3.28 -3.99 15.06
N GLY A 30 2.87 -2.88 14.43
CA GLY A 30 1.54 -2.31 14.54
C GLY A 30 0.51 -2.91 13.57
N GLY A 31 0.89 -3.94 12.80
CA GLY A 31 0.01 -4.59 11.82
C GLY A 31 -0.20 -3.78 10.54
N GLN A 32 0.57 -2.70 10.32
CA GLN A 32 0.49 -1.91 9.11
C GLN A 32 1.36 -2.52 8.01
N ARG A 33 0.83 -2.59 6.79
CA ARG A 33 1.55 -3.13 5.64
C ARG A 33 2.69 -2.19 5.26
N THR A 34 3.95 -2.62 5.36
CA THR A 34 5.12 -1.81 5.00
C THR A 34 5.59 -2.04 3.57
N GLN A 35 5.30 -3.22 3.01
CA GLN A 35 5.66 -3.56 1.64
C GLN A 35 4.63 -4.50 1.00
N LYS A 36 4.38 -4.29 -0.29
CA LYS A 36 3.70 -5.21 -1.19
C LYS A 36 4.64 -5.52 -2.34
N THR A 37 4.84 -6.79 -2.66
CA THR A 37 5.66 -7.23 -3.79
C THR A 37 4.82 -8.11 -4.69
N ASN A 38 4.53 -7.65 -5.91
CA ASN A 38 4.11 -8.51 -7.02
C ASN A 38 5.28 -8.56 -8.01
N THR A 39 5.05 -8.29 -9.29
CA THR A 39 6.11 -7.99 -10.28
C THR A 39 7.04 -6.85 -9.82
N THR A 40 6.55 -5.88 -9.04
CA THR A 40 7.36 -4.79 -8.48
C THR A 40 6.99 -4.52 -7.03
N ALA A 41 7.97 -4.14 -6.21
CA ALA A 41 7.72 -3.78 -4.82
C ALA A 41 7.17 -2.35 -4.70
N THR A 42 6.20 -2.18 -3.80
CA THR A 42 5.67 -0.90 -3.34
C THR A 42 5.91 -0.80 -1.84
N LEU A 43 6.56 0.28 -1.41
CA LEU A 43 6.80 0.61 0.00
C LEU A 43 5.72 1.58 0.48
N PHE A 44 5.22 1.35 1.69
CA PHE A 44 4.18 2.15 2.32
C PHE A 44 4.77 2.90 3.51
N HIS A 45 4.58 4.22 3.53
CA HIS A 45 5.15 5.12 4.53
C HIS A 45 4.04 5.69 5.40
N TYR A 46 4.21 5.61 6.71
CA TYR A 46 3.22 6.04 7.68
C TYR A 46 3.76 7.17 8.55
N ASP A 47 2.88 8.07 9.00
CA ASP A 47 3.21 9.05 10.03
C ASP A 47 3.18 8.43 11.44
N GLN A 48 3.42 9.25 12.46
CA GLN A 48 3.38 8.82 13.86
C GLN A 48 1.98 8.43 14.35
N SER A 49 0.91 8.91 13.69
CA SER A 49 -0.48 8.57 14.00
C SER A 49 -0.95 7.30 13.27
N GLY A 50 -0.09 6.72 12.42
CA GLY A 50 -0.36 5.53 11.65
C GLY A 50 -1.12 5.77 10.35
N GLN A 51 -1.20 7.01 9.88
CA GLN A 51 -1.80 7.41 8.62
C GLN A 51 -0.83 7.14 7.46
N LEU A 52 -1.32 6.51 6.39
CA LEU A 52 -0.53 6.29 5.18
C LEU A 52 -0.30 7.65 4.49
N ILE A 53 0.95 8.08 4.38
CA ILE A 53 1.32 9.39 3.83
C ILE A 53 1.97 9.29 2.45
N ALA A 54 2.60 8.17 2.12
CA ALA A 54 3.20 7.97 0.81
C ALA A 54 3.33 6.50 0.42
N GLU A 55 3.36 6.27 -0.89
CA GLU A 55 3.75 5.03 -1.53
C GLU A 55 4.94 5.30 -2.46
N THR A 56 5.98 4.48 -2.38
CA THR A 56 7.16 4.63 -3.25
C THR A 56 7.63 3.30 -3.81
N THR A 57 8.41 3.34 -4.89
CA THR A 57 9.25 2.21 -5.30
C THR A 57 10.39 2.00 -4.29
N PRO A 58 11.10 0.86 -4.32
CA PRO A 58 12.29 0.64 -3.51
C PRO A 58 13.44 1.61 -3.81
N THR A 59 13.45 2.23 -5.00
CA THR A 59 14.41 3.26 -5.40
C THR A 59 14.04 4.65 -4.90
N GLY A 60 12.92 4.80 -4.17
CA GLY A 60 12.44 6.08 -3.65
C GLY A 60 11.62 6.91 -4.65
N THR A 61 11.26 6.34 -5.80
CA THR A 61 10.37 7.03 -6.75
C THR A 61 8.97 7.10 -6.17
N LEU A 62 8.39 8.30 -6.13
CA LEU A 62 7.03 8.51 -5.65
C LEU A 62 6.03 7.77 -6.55
N ILE A 63 5.08 7.07 -5.94
CA ILE A 63 3.92 6.46 -6.60
C ILE A 63 2.68 7.28 -6.26
N LYS A 64 2.47 7.58 -4.98
CA LYS A 64 1.38 8.41 -4.46
C LYS A 64 1.79 9.11 -3.17
N ALA A 65 1.22 10.27 -2.90
CA ALA A 65 1.24 10.91 -1.59
C ALA A 65 -0.19 11.21 -1.12
N TYR A 66 -0.39 11.26 0.20
CA TYR A 66 -1.70 11.47 0.80
C TYR A 66 -1.66 12.62 1.80
N VAL A 67 -2.69 13.46 1.76
CA VAL A 67 -2.89 14.57 2.69
C VAL A 67 -4.07 14.25 3.58
N TRP A 68 -3.86 14.39 4.88
CA TRP A 68 -4.87 14.14 5.90
C TRP A 68 -5.26 15.44 6.60
N LEU A 69 -6.53 15.59 6.91
CA LEU A 69 -7.08 16.70 7.67
C LEU A 69 -8.00 16.13 8.75
N HIS A 70 -7.72 16.43 10.03
CA HIS A 70 -8.47 15.94 11.18
C HIS A 70 -8.70 14.41 11.19
N GLY A 71 -7.69 13.64 10.78
CA GLY A 71 -7.75 12.18 10.75
C GLY A 71 -8.53 11.59 9.56
N GLN A 72 -8.97 12.43 8.61
CA GLN A 72 -9.62 12.00 7.38
C GLN A 72 -8.75 12.30 6.17
N PRO A 73 -8.73 11.41 5.16
CA PRO A 73 -7.99 11.68 3.93
C PRO A 73 -8.68 12.82 3.18
N LEU A 74 -7.93 13.88 2.91
CA LEU A 74 -8.40 15.06 2.17
C LEU A 74 -8.07 14.94 0.69
N ALA A 75 -6.85 14.54 0.37
CA ALA A 75 -6.38 14.47 -1.00
C ALA A 75 -5.32 13.38 -1.22
N MET A 76 -5.20 12.96 -2.47
CA MET A 76 -4.10 12.15 -2.99
C MET A 76 -3.39 12.95 -4.08
N LEU A 77 -2.06 12.91 -4.09
CA LEU A 77 -1.22 13.45 -5.15
C LEU A 77 -0.58 12.30 -5.92
N ASP A 78 -0.58 12.42 -7.24
CA ASP A 78 0.19 11.54 -8.11
C ASP A 78 1.62 12.09 -8.36
N PRO A 79 2.51 11.32 -8.99
CA PRO A 79 3.88 11.76 -9.25
C PRO A 79 3.96 12.88 -10.31
N ALA A 80 2.91 13.09 -11.10
CA ALA A 80 2.81 14.16 -12.08
C ALA A 80 2.32 15.48 -11.45
N GLY A 81 1.91 15.46 -10.18
CA GLY A 81 1.40 16.62 -9.44
C GLY A 81 -0.11 16.82 -9.57
N ALA A 82 -0.84 15.88 -10.17
CA ALA A 82 -2.29 15.91 -10.16
C ALA A 82 -2.82 15.66 -8.75
N ILE A 83 -3.80 16.47 -8.33
CA ILE A 83 -4.41 16.40 -7.00
C ILE A 83 -5.84 15.87 -7.15
N TYR A 84 -6.14 14.84 -6.38
CA TYR A 84 -7.45 14.20 -6.32
C TYR A 84 -8.03 14.39 -4.93
N TYR A 85 -9.18 15.04 -4.82
CA TYR A 85 -9.84 15.26 -3.54
C TYR A 85 -10.78 14.12 -3.20
N PHE A 86 -10.72 13.65 -1.95
CA PHE A 86 -11.68 12.69 -1.44
C PHE A 86 -12.92 13.44 -0.96
N HIS A 87 -14.05 13.19 -1.63
CA HIS A 87 -15.34 13.68 -1.19
C HIS A 87 -16.00 12.60 -0.33
N ASN A 88 -15.91 12.75 0.99
CA ASN A 88 -16.67 11.93 1.94
C ASN A 88 -18.11 12.45 2.00
N ASP A 89 -18.86 12.31 0.91
CA ASP A 89 -20.30 12.47 0.93
C ASP A 89 -20.93 11.11 0.61
N HIS A 90 -21.54 10.52 1.63
CA HIS A 90 -22.44 9.39 1.46
C HIS A 90 -23.78 10.00 1.01
N LEU A 91 -24.15 9.79 -0.25
CA LEU A 91 -25.50 10.07 -0.78
C LEU A 91 -26.54 9.11 -0.19
#